data_AF-A0A8K0CT46-F1
#
_entry.id   AF-A0A8K0CT46-F1
#
_cell.length_a   1.000
_cell.length_b   1.000
_cell.length_c   1.000
_cell.angle_alpha   90.00
_cell.angle_beta   90.00
_cell.angle_gamma   90.00
#
_symmetry.space_group_name_H-M   'P 1'
#
loop_
_entity.id
_entity.type
_entity.pdbx_description
1 polymer ?
#
loop_
_entity_poly.entity_id
_entity_poly.type
_entity_poly.pdbx_seq_one_letter_code
_entity_poly.pdbx_strand_id
1 'polypeptide(L)'
;MMGLLGGTADITLATDWYNAENITIFWTKWNYQVHIWLKETFFLPLIEMGYSKKFASLAVGIISGILHEYLLSVPCRSSFGLPTMAMLAQIPLASITTYVHRNFGGKYGNILVWMSLVIGHPISAVAMYYSYVKSEHP
;
A
#
# COMPACT_ATOMS: atom_id res chain seq x y z
N MET A 1 2.17 -6.49 19.99
CA MET A 1 2.50 -5.82 21.26
C MET A 1 1.35 -4.94 21.79
N MET A 2 0.61 -4.18 20.97
CA MET A 2 -0.56 -3.41 21.44
C MET A 2 -1.86 -4.22 21.69
N GLY A 3 -2.14 -5.30 20.96
CA GLY A 3 -3.38 -6.11 21.18
C GLY A 3 -3.44 -6.87 22.51
N LEU A 4 -2.27 -7.24 23.06
CA LEU A 4 -2.17 -7.93 24.36
C LEU A 4 -2.46 -7.01 25.56
N LEU A 5 -2.27 -5.69 25.42
CA LEU A 5 -2.50 -4.72 26.50
C LEU A 5 -3.97 -4.27 26.59
N GLY A 6 -4.76 -4.47 25.53
CA GLY A 6 -6.17 -4.07 25.45
C GLY A 6 -7.18 -5.21 25.65
N GLY A 7 -6.75 -6.40 26.07
CA GLY A 7 -7.65 -7.56 26.29
C GLY A 7 -8.28 -8.14 25.02
N THR A 8 -7.80 -7.77 23.83
CA THR A 8 -8.27 -8.28 22.53
C THR A 8 -7.20 -9.21 21.95
N ALA A 9 -7.20 -10.46 22.42
CA ALA A 9 -6.20 -11.47 22.08
C ALA A 9 -6.12 -11.81 20.58
N ASP A 10 -7.14 -11.46 19.77
CA ASP A 10 -7.28 -11.92 18.38
C ASP A 10 -7.11 -10.86 17.29
N ILE A 11 -6.54 -9.68 17.59
CA ILE A 11 -6.26 -8.69 16.52
C ILE A 11 -5.03 -9.13 15.72
N THR A 12 -5.25 -9.89 14.65
CA THR A 12 -4.21 -10.19 13.66
C THR A 12 -3.83 -8.91 12.91
N LEU A 13 -2.72 -8.30 13.31
CA LEU A 13 -2.22 -7.04 12.72
C LEU A 13 -1.57 -7.29 11.35
N ALA A 14 -0.85 -8.41 11.21
CA ALA A 14 -0.21 -8.82 9.98
C ALA A 14 -0.05 -10.35 9.96
N THR A 15 -0.19 -10.97 8.79
CA THR A 15 0.11 -12.40 8.57
C THR A 15 1.48 -12.55 7.89
N ASP A 16 1.88 -13.73 7.38
CA ASP A 16 3.18 -13.92 6.70
C ASP A 16 3.33 -13.12 5.39
N TRP A 17 3.47 -11.80 5.51
CA TRP A 17 3.61 -10.82 4.43
C TRP A 17 5.02 -10.83 3.83
N TYR A 18 6.03 -11.17 4.63
CA TYR A 18 7.44 -11.20 4.22
C TYR A 18 7.73 -12.31 3.21
N ASN A 19 6.93 -13.38 3.23
CA ASN A 19 6.96 -14.49 2.26
C ASN A 19 5.98 -14.30 1.10
N ALA A 20 5.45 -13.10 0.88
CA ALA A 20 4.54 -12.85 -0.24
C ALA A 20 5.27 -13.00 -1.58
N GLU A 21 4.74 -13.84 -2.45
CA GLU A 21 5.34 -14.14 -3.76
C GLU A 21 4.99 -13.13 -4.85
N ASN A 22 4.10 -12.17 -4.55
CA ASN A 22 3.80 -11.03 -5.40
C ASN A 22 3.26 -9.87 -4.54
N ILE A 23 3.23 -8.67 -5.12
CA ILE A 23 2.86 -7.47 -4.35
C ILE A 23 1.38 -7.46 -3.95
N THR A 24 0.52 -8.15 -4.69
CA THR A 24 -0.90 -8.25 -4.37
C THR A 24 -1.10 -9.02 -3.07
N ILE A 25 -0.41 -10.15 -2.90
CA ILE A 25 -0.42 -10.93 -1.65
C ILE A 25 0.23 -10.14 -0.52
N PHE A 26 1.29 -9.37 -0.81
CA PHE A 26 1.93 -8.52 0.19
C PHE A 26 0.93 -7.51 0.79
N TRP A 27 0.22 -6.77 -0.05
CA TRP A 27 -0.71 -5.72 0.41
C TRP A 27 -1.93 -6.26 1.17
N THR A 28 -2.37 -7.50 0.92
CA THR A 28 -3.44 -8.11 1.71
C THR A 28 -2.99 -8.56 3.09
N LYS A 29 -1.69 -8.86 3.27
CA LYS A 29 -1.13 -9.43 4.50
C LYS A 29 -0.42 -8.42 5.40
N TRP A 30 0.15 -7.36 4.83
CA TRP A 30 0.97 -6.37 5.55
C TRP A 30 0.16 -5.59 6.59
N ASN A 31 -0.97 -5.01 6.17
CA ASN A 31 -1.89 -4.29 7.05
C ASN A 31 -3.29 -4.87 6.88
N TYR A 32 -3.48 -6.04 7.48
CA TYR A 32 -4.66 -6.87 7.27
C TYR A 32 -5.96 -6.13 7.64
N GLN A 33 -5.94 -5.36 8.72
CA GLN A 33 -7.11 -4.61 9.19
C GLN A 33 -7.51 -3.49 8.23
N VAL A 34 -6.55 -2.69 7.75
CA VAL A 34 -6.83 -1.65 6.74
C VAL A 34 -7.28 -2.28 5.43
N HIS A 35 -6.69 -3.42 5.04
CA HIS A 35 -7.12 -4.15 3.85
C HIS A 35 -8.58 -4.59 3.95
N ILE A 36 -8.98 -5.21 5.06
CA ILE A 36 -10.39 -5.59 5.28
C ILE A 36 -11.28 -4.35 5.29
N TRP A 37 -10.89 -3.30 6.02
CA TRP A 37 -11.70 -2.08 6.11
C TRP A 37 -11.94 -1.46 4.72
N LEU A 38 -10.90 -1.33 3.88
CA LEU A 38 -11.04 -0.86 2.50
C LEU A 38 -11.89 -1.81 1.64
N LYS A 39 -11.75 -3.13 1.85
CA LYS A 39 -12.51 -4.14 1.13
C LYS A 39 -14.00 -4.08 1.45
N GLU A 40 -14.37 -4.06 2.72
CA GLU A 40 -15.77 -4.07 3.16
C GLU A 40 -16.44 -2.70 2.95
N THR A 41 -15.71 -1.60 3.16
CA THR A 41 -16.29 -0.25 3.08
C THR A 41 -16.42 0.27 1.66
N PHE A 42 -15.50 -0.09 0.76
CA PHE A 42 -15.45 0.46 -0.60
C PHE A 42 -15.49 -0.61 -1.68
N PHE A 43 -14.66 -1.65 -1.59
CA PHE A 43 -14.55 -2.63 -2.67
C PHE A 43 -15.85 -3.40 -2.89
N LEU A 44 -16.39 -4.05 -1.84
CA LEU A 44 -17.59 -4.88 -1.96
C LEU A 44 -18.82 -4.06 -2.39
N PRO A 45 -19.12 -2.88 -1.81
CA PRO A 45 -20.22 -2.05 -2.29
C PRO A 45 -20.12 -1.69 -3.78
N LEU A 46 -18.90 -1.38 -4.27
CA LEU A 46 -18.70 -1.10 -5.70
C LEU A 46 -18.97 -2.34 -6.58
N ILE A 47 -18.63 -3.53 -6.11
CA ILE A 47 -18.95 -4.78 -6.83
C ILE A 47 -20.46 -5.04 -6.82
N GLU A 48 -21.14 -4.83 -5.69
CA GLU A 48 -22.59 -5.01 -5.53
C GLU A 48 -23.38 -4.02 -6.40
N MET A 49 -22.85 -2.82 -6.62
CA MET A 49 -23.36 -1.84 -7.57
C MET A 49 -23.16 -2.22 -9.06
N GLY A 50 -22.48 -3.34 -9.34
CA GLY A 50 -22.26 -3.83 -10.70
C GLY A 50 -20.99 -3.31 -11.39
N TYR A 51 -20.10 -2.61 -10.68
CA TYR A 51 -18.83 -2.20 -11.28
C TYR A 51 -17.86 -3.38 -11.46
N SER A 52 -16.97 -3.25 -12.44
CA SER A 52 -15.93 -4.26 -12.68
C SER A 52 -14.91 -4.32 -11.53
N LYS A 53 -14.34 -5.51 -11.28
CA LYS A 53 -13.26 -5.71 -10.28
C LYS A 53 -12.06 -4.79 -10.52
N LYS A 54 -11.73 -4.51 -11.78
CA LYS A 54 -10.63 -3.60 -12.16
C LYS A 54 -10.94 -2.17 -11.72
N PHE A 55 -12.16 -1.70 -11.99
CA PHE A 55 -12.60 -0.38 -11.57
C PHE A 55 -12.63 -0.25 -10.05
N ALA A 56 -13.23 -1.22 -9.35
CA ALA A 56 -13.28 -1.23 -7.88
C ALA A 56 -11.87 -1.23 -7.25
N SER A 57 -10.93 -2.00 -7.81
CA SER A 57 -9.53 -2.02 -7.36
C SER A 57 -8.83 -0.66 -7.57
N LEU A 58 -9.07 -0.02 -8.72
CA LEU A 58 -8.52 1.31 -9.01
C LEU A 58 -9.09 2.37 -8.06
N ALA A 59 -10.40 2.36 -7.83
CA ALA A 59 -11.07 3.28 -6.91
C ALA A 59 -10.52 3.15 -5.49
N VAL A 60 -10.40 1.92 -4.97
CA VAL A 60 -9.79 1.65 -3.65
C VAL A 60 -8.33 2.10 -3.61
N GLY A 61 -7.57 1.90 -4.69
CA GLY A 61 -6.19 2.37 -4.80
C GLY A 61 -6.07 3.91 -4.73
N ILE A 62 -6.98 4.63 -5.39
CA ILE A 62 -7.04 6.11 -5.33
C ILE A 62 -7.40 6.58 -3.92
N ILE A 63 -8.44 6.00 -3.31
CA ILE A 63 -8.87 6.32 -1.93
C ILE A 63 -7.71 6.09 -0.96
N SER A 64 -7.02 4.94 -1.08
CA SER A 64 -5.84 4.63 -0.30
C SER A 64 -4.72 5.66 -0.51
N GLY A 65 -4.46 6.07 -1.76
CA GLY A 65 -3.46 7.09 -2.09
C GLY A 65 -3.74 8.44 -1.42
N ILE A 66 -4.99 8.91 -1.49
CA ILE A 66 -5.42 10.16 -0.85
C ILE A 66 -5.23 10.09 0.67
N LEU A 67 -5.56 8.95 1.30
CA LEU A 67 -5.34 8.77 2.73
C LEU A 67 -3.84 8.81 3.09
N HIS A 68 -2.97 8.18 2.30
CA HIS A 68 -1.51 8.23 2.51
C HIS A 68 -0.97 9.65 2.31
N GLU A 69 -1.50 10.39 1.34
CA GLU A 69 -1.17 11.79 1.13
C GLU A 69 -1.59 12.65 2.31
N TYR A 70 -2.82 12.50 2.81
CA TYR A 70 -3.28 13.22 4.00
C TYR A 70 -2.39 12.94 5.22
N LEU A 71 -2.05 11.67 5.46
CA LEU A 71 -1.21 11.28 6.60
C LEU A 71 0.22 11.82 6.52
N LEU A 72 0.79 11.96 5.32
CA LEU A 72 2.19 12.38 5.16
C LEU A 72 2.33 13.89 4.89
N SER A 73 1.44 14.49 4.10
CA SER A 73 1.51 15.90 3.70
C SER A 73 1.05 16.84 4.82
N VAL A 74 0.11 16.44 5.68
CA VAL A 74 -0.35 17.29 6.79
C VAL A 74 0.76 17.54 7.83
N PRO A 75 1.50 16.51 8.33
CA PRO A 75 2.61 16.74 9.25
C PRO A 75 3.78 17.49 8.60
N CYS A 76 4.10 17.17 7.34
CA CYS A 76 5.27 17.75 6.65
C CYS A 76 4.99 19.11 5.99
N ARG A 77 3.74 19.63 6.00
CA ARG A 77 3.32 20.86 5.30
C ARG A 77 3.87 20.99 3.86
N SER A 78 4.12 19.87 3.20
CA SER A 78 4.88 19.75 1.96
C SER A 78 4.01 19.10 0.88
N SER A 79 4.53 19.11 -0.36
CA SER A 79 3.81 18.96 -1.62
C SER A 79 2.72 17.88 -1.68
N PHE A 80 1.65 18.28 -2.38
CA PHE A 80 0.50 17.47 -2.80
C PHE A 80 0.93 16.54 -3.96
N GLY A 81 0.51 15.27 -3.93
CA GLY A 81 0.53 14.34 -5.07
C GLY A 81 1.57 13.21 -5.06
N LEU A 82 2.75 13.38 -4.43
CA LEU A 82 3.81 12.34 -4.49
C LEU A 82 3.42 11.02 -3.80
N PRO A 83 2.81 11.02 -2.60
CA PRO A 83 2.34 9.79 -1.96
C PRO A 83 1.24 9.07 -2.77
N THR A 84 0.30 9.83 -3.32
CA THR A 84 -0.78 9.29 -4.16
C THR A 84 -0.20 8.65 -5.44
N MET A 85 0.76 9.30 -6.09
CA MET A 85 1.45 8.74 -7.25
C MET A 85 2.20 7.45 -6.90
N ALA A 86 2.87 7.40 -5.75
CA ALA A 86 3.56 6.19 -5.29
C ALA A 86 2.59 5.03 -5.04
N MET A 87 1.37 5.31 -4.55
CA MET A 87 0.33 4.30 -4.37
C MET A 87 -0.25 3.82 -5.71
N LEU A 88 -0.47 4.71 -6.67
CA LEU A 88 -0.93 4.35 -8.01
C LEU A 88 0.11 3.51 -8.77
N ALA A 89 1.40 3.79 -8.58
CA ALA A 89 2.50 3.01 -9.14
C ALA A 89 2.51 1.54 -8.65
N GLN A 90 1.80 1.21 -7.57
CA GLN A 90 1.65 -0.18 -7.12
C GLN A 90 0.78 -1.02 -8.08
N ILE A 91 -0.14 -0.40 -8.82
CA ILE A 91 -1.03 -1.11 -9.77
C ILE A 91 -0.23 -1.76 -10.92
N PRO A 92 0.63 -1.03 -11.67
CA PRO A 92 1.48 -1.65 -12.69
C PRO A 92 2.50 -2.62 -12.07
N LEU A 93 3.05 -2.29 -10.90
CA LEU A 93 3.97 -3.18 -10.19
C LEU A 93 3.29 -4.51 -9.81
N ALA A 94 2.01 -4.51 -9.47
CA ALA A 94 1.24 -5.73 -9.22
C ALA A 94 1.12 -6.62 -10.45
N SER A 95 0.94 -5.99 -11.61
CA SER A 95 0.91 -6.73 -12.88
C SER A 95 2.28 -7.35 -13.19
N ILE A 96 3.37 -6.60 -12.98
CA ILE A 96 4.76 -7.07 -13.20
C ILE A 96 5.11 -8.20 -12.24
N THR A 97 4.88 -8.04 -10.94
CA THR A 97 5.22 -9.06 -9.93
C THR A 97 4.40 -10.33 -10.12
N THR A 98 3.12 -10.21 -10.50
CA THR A 98 2.28 -11.37 -10.86
C THR A 98 2.79 -12.06 -12.12
N TYR A 99 3.21 -11.31 -13.14
CA TYR A 99 3.82 -11.86 -14.34
C TYR A 99 5.11 -12.61 -14.01
N VAL A 100 6.00 -12.03 -13.20
CA VAL A 100 7.28 -12.67 -12.84
C VAL A 100 7.04 -13.91 -11.99
N HIS A 101 6.14 -13.85 -11.01
CA HIS A 101 5.74 -15.01 -10.23
C HIS A 101 5.25 -16.17 -11.12
N ARG A 102 4.40 -15.89 -12.12
CA ARG A 102 3.85 -16.91 -13.02
C ARG A 102 4.88 -17.52 -13.97
N ASN A 103 5.84 -16.74 -14.47
CA ASN A 103 6.78 -17.19 -15.49
C ASN A 103 8.11 -17.69 -14.94
N PHE A 104 8.58 -17.12 -13.82
CA PHE A 104 9.91 -17.42 -13.24
C PHE A 104 9.82 -18.07 -11.86
N GLY A 105 8.64 -18.06 -11.21
CA GLY A 105 8.38 -18.71 -9.93
C GLY A 105 8.32 -17.76 -8.73
N GLY A 106 7.78 -18.25 -7.61
CA GLY A 106 7.48 -17.45 -6.42
C GLY A 106 8.67 -16.77 -5.75
N LYS A 107 9.87 -17.36 -5.82
CA LYS A 107 11.10 -16.76 -5.28
C LYS A 107 11.45 -15.43 -5.96
N TYR A 108 11.38 -15.36 -7.29
CA TYR A 108 11.69 -14.13 -8.02
C TYR A 108 10.62 -13.06 -7.82
N GLY A 109 9.36 -13.47 -7.69
CA GLY A 109 8.28 -12.57 -7.29
C GLY A 109 8.49 -11.98 -5.89
N ASN A 110 8.94 -12.78 -4.92
CA ASN A 110 9.29 -12.31 -3.58
C ASN A 110 10.49 -11.34 -3.58
N ILE A 111 11.54 -11.61 -4.37
CA ILE A 111 12.67 -10.67 -4.55
C ILE A 111 12.15 -9.31 -5.03
N LEU A 112 11.24 -9.29 -6.00
CA LEU A 112 10.66 -8.03 -6.49
C LEU A 112 9.81 -7.31 -5.44
N VAL A 113 9.08 -8.04 -4.60
CA VAL A 113 8.38 -7.47 -3.44
C VAL A 113 9.39 -6.77 -2.53
N TRP A 114 10.47 -7.43 -2.14
CA TRP A 114 11.52 -6.82 -1.32
C TRP A 114 12.16 -5.59 -1.96
N MET A 115 12.51 -5.67 -3.25
CA MET A 115 13.05 -4.53 -4.00
C MET A 115 12.09 -3.33 -3.97
N SER A 116 10.79 -3.58 -4.13
CA SER A 116 9.78 -2.52 -4.10
C SER A 116 9.58 -1.90 -2.71
N LEU A 117 9.81 -2.65 -1.64
CA LEU A 117 9.72 -2.15 -0.27
C LEU A 117 10.89 -1.22 0.07
N VAL A 118 12.08 -1.55 -0.41
CA VAL A 118 13.27 -0.72 -0.21
C VAL A 118 13.19 0.58 -1.02
N ILE A 119 12.69 0.51 -2.26
CA ILE A 119 12.72 1.64 -3.21
C ILE A 119 11.45 2.49 -3.15
N GLY A 120 10.26 1.90 -3.04
CA GLY A 120 9.00 2.60 -3.32
C GLY A 120 8.64 3.69 -2.30
N HIS A 121 8.14 3.29 -1.15
CA HIS A 121 7.60 4.20 -0.12
C HIS A 121 8.69 4.96 0.67
N PRO A 122 9.88 4.39 0.94
CA PRO A 122 10.95 5.15 1.60
C PRO A 122 11.45 6.34 0.78
N ILE A 123 11.54 6.21 -0.55
CA ILE A 123 12.00 7.32 -1.40
C ILE A 123 11.01 8.48 -1.38
N SER A 124 9.70 8.21 -1.43
CA SER A 124 8.69 9.27 -1.35
C SER A 124 8.73 9.97 0.02
N ALA A 125 8.88 9.20 1.11
CA ALA A 125 9.02 9.76 2.46
C ALA A 125 10.27 10.65 2.61
N VAL A 126 11.44 10.20 2.11
CA VAL A 126 12.68 10.97 2.13
C VAL A 126 12.57 12.23 1.27
N ALA A 127 11.99 12.14 0.07
CA ALA A 127 11.78 13.29 -0.80
C ALA A 127 10.85 14.34 -0.17
N MET A 128 9.81 13.90 0.54
CA MET A 128 8.92 14.79 1.29
C MET A 128 9.63 15.49 2.44
N TYR A 129 10.42 14.74 3.22
CA TYR A 129 11.22 15.29 4.31
C TYR A 129 12.25 16.31 3.81
N TYR A 130 12.96 15.99 2.73
CA TYR A 130 13.93 16.91 2.12
C TYR A 130 13.26 18.21 1.64
N SER A 131 12.07 18.10 1.03
CA SER A 131 11.31 19.26 0.57
C SER A 131 10.84 20.13 1.74
N TYR A 132 10.44 19.51 2.85
CA TYR A 132 10.08 20.21 4.08
C TYR A 132 11.26 20.98 4.68
N VAL A 133 12.41 20.32 4.87
CA VAL A 133 13.63 20.97 5.43
C VAL A 133 14.07 22.15 4.56
N LYS A 134 14.04 21.99 3.23
CA LYS A 134 14.37 23.08 2.30
C LYS A 134 13.39 24.26 2.40
N SER A 135 12.13 24.02 2.76
CA SER A 135 11.13 25.08 2.89
C SER A 135 11.26 25.88 4.20
N GLU A 136 11.79 25.27 5.26
CA GLU A 136 12.03 25.95 6.56
C GLU A 136 13.39 26.67 6.65
N HIS A 137 14.36 26.26 5.83
CA HIS A 137 15.69 26.87 5.75
C HIS A 137 16.02 27.30 4.30
N PRO A 138 15.52 28.46 3.83
CA PRO A 138 15.78 28.96 2.48
C PRO A 138 17.23 29.35 2.22
#